data_AF-A0A7J4U226-F1
#
_entry.id   AF-A0A7J4U226-F1
#
_cell.length_a   1.000
_cell.length_b   1.000
_cell.length_c   1.000
_cell.angle_alpha   90.00
_cell.angle_beta   90.00
_cell.angle_gamma   90.00
#
_symmetry.space_group_name_H-M   'P 1'
#
loop_
_entity.id
_entity.type
_entity.pdbx_description
1 polymer ?
#
loop_
_entity_poly.entity_id
_entity_poly.type
_entity_poly.pdbx_seq_one_letter_code
_entity_poly.pdbx_strand_id
1 'polypeptide(L)'
;MKHPFRHAQRLGLDLDRHIVLDAGAGTGKTTVMAERYVQHLLTGVQRATLLTPPGTRPGRPGAGASLESPRDRLAPDAWPGLLPTEVVAITFTRKAASGLRAQIKRRITAIRGQAIEGDDEGIVDVRWRGRAEGVVDLLSSLLDDAPVTTIDAFLNHLVTPYIDELMPRRVDGHVPEEGMETLHDTAIACVWRLRQPSDATDFQIPNGTAVIQARDRLAASLGGQSAAHRVFSAMLRNGAFVDEAQRAIRASTGGQPVDDAALRAMVGSLAEGPELIDFLNELRTA
;
A
#
# COMPACT_ATOMS: atom_id res chain seq x y z
N MET A 1 8.81 -2.85 -41.21
CA MET A 1 8.94 -3.52 -39.90
C MET A 1 7.57 -3.64 -39.26
N LYS A 2 7.07 -4.86 -39.02
CA LYS A 2 5.92 -5.05 -38.14
C LYS A 2 6.39 -4.72 -36.72
N HIS A 3 5.90 -3.61 -36.16
CA HIS A 3 6.08 -3.36 -34.73
C HIS A 3 5.42 -4.52 -33.97
N PRO A 4 6.04 -5.09 -32.93
CA PRO A 4 5.48 -6.23 -32.19
C PRO A 4 4.15 -5.92 -31.49
N PHE A 5 3.74 -4.65 -31.48
CA PHE A 5 2.55 -4.14 -30.84
C PHE A 5 1.47 -3.72 -31.83
N ARG A 6 0.22 -4.08 -31.53
CA ARG A 6 -0.97 -3.61 -32.24
C ARG A 6 -1.13 -2.10 -32.07
N HIS A 7 -1.93 -1.45 -32.93
CA HIS A 7 -2.16 -0.01 -32.85
C HIS A 7 -2.59 0.47 -31.46
N ALA A 8 -3.58 -0.17 -30.85
CA ALA A 8 -4.04 0.16 -29.49
C ALA A 8 -2.94 0.00 -28.42
N GLN A 9 -2.09 -1.02 -28.54
CA GLN A 9 -0.99 -1.24 -27.62
C GLN A 9 0.10 -0.16 -27.76
N ARG A 10 0.36 0.31 -28.98
CA ARG A 10 1.29 1.43 -29.22
C ARG A 10 0.81 2.74 -28.62
N LEU A 11 -0.49 3.02 -28.67
CA LEU A 11 -1.07 4.19 -28.00
C LEU A 11 -0.81 4.16 -26.49
N GLY A 12 -0.81 2.97 -25.88
CA GLY A 12 -0.46 2.78 -24.47
C GLY A 12 1.01 3.05 -24.12
N LEU A 13 1.89 3.28 -25.09
CA LEU A 13 3.30 3.59 -24.87
C LEU A 13 3.61 5.10 -24.87
N ASP A 14 2.61 5.96 -25.12
CA ASP A 14 2.80 7.42 -25.08
C ASP A 14 3.13 7.87 -23.64
N LEU A 15 4.30 8.49 -23.46
CA LEU A 15 4.82 8.91 -22.14
C LEU A 15 4.33 10.30 -21.73
N ASP A 16 3.78 11.07 -22.67
CA ASP A 16 3.43 12.48 -22.46
C ASP A 16 1.98 12.68 -22.01
N ARG A 17 1.24 11.59 -21.80
CA ARG A 17 -0.18 11.60 -21.45
C ARG A 17 -0.52 10.67 -20.29
N HIS A 18 -1.55 11.05 -19.55
CA HIS A 18 -2.25 10.12 -18.67
C HIS A 18 -3.14 9.20 -19.53
N ILE A 19 -3.01 7.89 -19.36
CA ILE A 19 -3.66 6.89 -20.21
C ILE A 19 -4.40 5.89 -19.34
N VAL A 20 -5.66 5.64 -19.68
CA VAL A 20 -6.43 4.51 -19.17
C VAL A 20 -6.49 3.46 -20.26
N LEU A 21 -6.05 2.24 -19.95
CA LEU A 21 -6.10 1.11 -20.88
C LEU A 21 -7.21 0.16 -20.46
N ASP A 22 -8.33 0.21 -21.18
CA ASP A 22 -9.36 -0.82 -21.10
C ASP A 22 -9.10 -1.89 -22.17
N ALA A 23 -8.89 -3.13 -21.73
CA ALA A 23 -8.67 -4.25 -22.62
C ALA A 23 -9.09 -5.56 -21.95
N GLY A 24 -9.57 -6.51 -22.76
CA GLY A 24 -9.95 -7.86 -22.29
C GLY A 24 -8.80 -8.68 -21.72
N ALA A 25 -9.11 -9.87 -21.20
CA ALA A 25 -8.10 -10.84 -20.77
C ALA A 25 -7.20 -11.27 -21.95
N GLY A 26 -5.91 -11.53 -21.69
CA GLY A 26 -4.97 -12.02 -22.71
C GLY A 26 -4.54 -11.00 -23.77
N THR A 27 -4.99 -9.75 -23.70
CA THR A 27 -4.68 -8.69 -24.70
C THR A 27 -3.28 -8.06 -24.55
N GLY A 28 -2.48 -8.53 -23.59
CA GLY A 28 -1.12 -8.04 -23.35
C GLY A 28 -1.03 -6.73 -22.57
N LYS A 29 -2.02 -6.41 -21.71
CA LYS A 29 -1.98 -5.21 -20.84
C LYS A 29 -0.67 -5.11 -20.05
N THR A 30 -0.27 -6.19 -19.39
CA THR A 30 0.99 -6.27 -18.64
C THR A 30 2.20 -6.09 -19.54
N THR A 31 2.15 -6.58 -20.79
CA THR A 31 3.16 -6.36 -21.83
C THR A 31 3.33 -4.89 -22.16
N VAL A 32 2.23 -4.19 -22.40
CA VAL A 32 2.24 -2.74 -22.65
C VAL A 32 2.77 -1.98 -21.43
N MET A 33 2.37 -2.37 -20.21
CA MET A 33 2.87 -1.73 -18.99
C MET A 33 4.39 -1.89 -18.81
N ALA A 34 4.93 -3.10 -18.97
CA ALA A 34 6.36 -3.31 -18.83
C ALA A 34 7.15 -2.60 -19.93
N GLU A 35 6.65 -2.61 -21.16
CA GLU A 35 7.27 -1.87 -22.26
C GLU A 35 7.26 -0.38 -21.98
N ARG A 36 6.11 0.19 -21.57
CA ARG A 36 6.00 1.60 -21.21
C ARG A 36 6.95 1.97 -20.07
N TYR A 37 7.10 1.10 -19.07
CA TYR A 37 8.08 1.28 -17.99
C TYR A 37 9.49 1.42 -18.55
N VAL A 38 9.93 0.51 -19.43
CA VAL A 38 11.25 0.59 -20.06
C VAL A 38 11.39 1.83 -20.96
N GLN A 39 10.34 2.25 -21.66
CA GLN A 39 10.36 3.49 -22.44
C GLN A 39 10.58 4.72 -21.55
N HIS A 40 10.00 4.75 -20.34
CA HIS A 40 10.32 5.79 -19.34
C HIS A 40 11.79 5.79 -18.91
N LEU A 41 12.47 4.63 -18.92
CA LEU A 41 13.90 4.57 -18.61
C LEU A 41 14.74 5.11 -19.77
N LEU A 42 14.43 4.68 -21.01
CA LEU A 42 15.27 4.95 -22.19
C LEU A 42 15.04 6.34 -22.83
N THR A 43 13.91 6.96 -22.54
CA THR A 43 13.53 8.26 -23.12
C THR A 43 14.01 9.38 -22.21
N GLY A 44 15.03 10.12 -22.66
CA GLY A 44 15.59 11.22 -21.87
C GLY A 44 14.72 12.48 -21.85
N VAL A 45 13.93 12.71 -22.90
CA VAL A 45 13.02 13.85 -23.01
C VAL A 45 11.59 13.32 -22.99
N GLN A 46 10.94 13.46 -21.84
CA GLN A 46 9.57 13.04 -21.60
C GLN A 46 8.89 14.00 -20.63
N ARG A 47 7.56 13.99 -20.58
CA ARG A 47 6.80 14.84 -19.66
C ARG A 47 7.31 14.78 -18.21
N ALA A 48 7.61 13.60 -17.68
CA ALA A 48 8.10 13.46 -16.30
C ALA A 48 9.44 14.19 -16.07
N THR A 49 10.44 13.97 -16.91
CA THR A 49 11.76 14.62 -16.79
C THR A 49 11.71 16.14 -17.00
N LEU A 50 10.68 16.65 -17.68
CA LEU A 50 10.50 18.08 -17.93
C LEU A 50 9.67 18.80 -16.86
N LEU A 51 8.72 18.11 -16.24
CA LEU A 51 7.77 18.73 -15.30
C LEU A 51 8.10 18.49 -13.82
N THR A 52 8.84 17.43 -13.50
CA THR A 52 9.21 17.11 -12.11
C THR A 52 10.70 17.25 -11.89
N PRO A 53 11.14 17.73 -10.72
CA PRO A 53 12.56 17.71 -10.38
C PRO A 53 13.07 16.25 -10.36
N PRO A 54 14.33 16.03 -10.75
CA PRO A 54 14.93 14.70 -10.66
C PRO A 54 14.95 14.23 -9.19
N GLY A 55 14.77 12.93 -8.99
CA GLY A 55 14.86 12.34 -7.67
C GLY A 55 16.29 12.39 -7.14
N THR A 56 16.48 12.10 -5.85
CA THR A 56 17.82 11.85 -5.30
C THR A 56 18.41 10.60 -5.94
N ARG A 57 19.43 10.78 -6.77
CA ARG A 57 20.11 9.67 -7.45
C ARG A 57 21.26 9.15 -6.59
N PRO A 58 21.45 7.83 -6.53
CA PRO A 58 22.56 7.27 -5.79
C PRO A 58 23.87 7.72 -6.44
N GLY A 59 24.82 8.13 -5.61
CA GLY A 59 26.17 8.46 -6.06
C GLY A 59 26.84 7.26 -6.72
N ARG A 60 27.92 7.52 -7.46
CA ARG A 60 28.67 6.50 -8.20
C ARG A 60 28.98 5.27 -7.32
N PRO A 61 28.63 4.04 -7.74
CA PRO A 61 28.95 2.84 -6.98
C PRO A 61 30.46 2.77 -6.69
N GLY A 62 30.82 2.44 -5.44
CA GLY A 62 32.22 2.31 -5.02
C GLY A 62 33.00 1.32 -5.89
N ALA A 63 34.31 1.52 -6.00
CA ALA A 63 35.18 0.85 -6.97
C ALA A 63 35.16 -0.70 -6.96
N GLY A 64 34.62 -1.34 -5.92
CA GLY A 64 34.66 -2.79 -5.70
C GLY A 64 33.46 -3.62 -6.19
N ALA A 65 32.42 -3.03 -6.79
CA ALA A 65 31.20 -3.76 -7.13
C ALA A 65 31.10 -4.24 -8.60
N SER A 66 32.00 -3.80 -9.50
CA SER A 66 31.93 -4.14 -10.92
C SER A 66 33.28 -4.53 -11.49
N LEU A 67 33.30 -5.60 -12.30
CA LEU A 67 34.45 -6.09 -13.05
C LEU A 67 34.72 -5.26 -14.32
N GLU A 68 33.84 -4.31 -14.67
CA GLU A 68 33.96 -3.49 -15.88
C GLU A 68 35.02 -2.39 -15.74
N SER A 69 35.60 -2.00 -16.88
CA SER A 69 36.53 -0.88 -16.98
C SER A 69 35.88 0.43 -16.50
N PRO A 70 36.56 1.28 -15.70
CA PRO A 70 36.01 2.55 -15.20
C PRO A 70 35.46 3.52 -16.26
N ARG A 71 35.86 3.33 -17.53
CA ARG A 71 35.41 4.13 -18.69
C ARG A 71 34.02 3.72 -19.21
N ASP A 72 33.63 2.46 -18.99
CA ASP A 72 32.37 1.91 -19.50
C ASP A 72 31.25 1.98 -18.45
N ARG A 73 31.60 2.28 -17.19
CA ARG A 73 30.66 2.45 -16.07
C ARG A 73 29.82 3.72 -16.25
N LEU A 74 28.54 3.53 -16.52
CA LEU A 74 27.54 4.60 -16.47
C LEU A 74 27.21 4.95 -15.02
N ALA A 75 27.40 6.23 -14.68
CA ALA A 75 26.98 6.75 -13.38
C ALA A 75 25.46 7.03 -13.39
N PRO A 76 24.74 6.73 -12.29
CA PRO A 76 23.32 7.06 -12.17
C PRO A 76 23.02 8.55 -12.43
N ASP A 77 23.89 9.45 -11.97
CA ASP A 77 23.75 10.90 -12.14
C ASP A 77 23.78 11.34 -13.61
N ALA A 78 24.50 10.61 -14.46
CA ALA A 78 24.64 10.91 -15.88
C ALA A 78 23.56 10.25 -16.75
N TRP A 79 22.64 9.49 -16.16
CA TRP A 79 21.57 8.82 -16.90
C TRP A 79 20.54 9.83 -17.43
N PRO A 80 20.26 9.87 -18.75
CA PRO A 80 19.42 10.92 -19.32
C PRO A 80 17.92 10.72 -19.06
N GLY A 81 17.46 9.49 -18.85
CA GLY A 81 16.05 9.18 -18.58
C GLY A 81 15.75 9.05 -17.09
N LEU A 82 14.63 8.40 -16.78
CA LEU A 82 14.32 8.01 -15.39
C LEU A 82 15.11 6.77 -14.99
N LEU A 83 15.57 6.72 -13.76
CA LEU A 83 16.09 5.51 -13.13
C LEU A 83 14.93 4.62 -12.66
N PRO A 84 15.13 3.30 -12.50
CA PRO A 84 14.08 2.41 -11.98
C PRO A 84 13.50 2.87 -10.63
N THR A 85 14.34 3.44 -9.77
CA THR A 85 13.93 4.01 -8.46
C THR A 85 13.05 5.27 -8.59
N GLU A 86 13.06 5.93 -9.75
CA GLU A 86 12.24 7.12 -10.05
C GLU A 86 10.89 6.75 -10.70
N VAL A 87 10.62 5.47 -10.95
CA VAL A 87 9.39 5.00 -11.61
C VAL A 87 8.62 4.03 -10.71
N VAL A 88 7.42 4.44 -10.31
CA VAL A 88 6.50 3.64 -9.49
C VAL A 88 5.58 2.79 -10.35
N ALA A 89 5.53 1.49 -10.05
CA ALA A 89 4.61 0.54 -10.67
C ALA A 89 3.88 -0.27 -9.59
N ILE A 90 2.60 0.02 -9.38
CA ILE A 90 1.77 -0.63 -8.35
C ILE A 90 0.81 -1.65 -8.97
N THR A 91 0.54 -2.71 -8.21
CA THR A 91 -0.41 -3.76 -8.59
C THR A 91 -1.26 -4.20 -7.40
N PHE A 92 -2.34 -4.94 -7.64
CA PHE A 92 -3.22 -5.41 -6.55
C PHE A 92 -2.64 -6.62 -5.80
N THR A 93 -1.82 -7.46 -6.44
CA THR A 93 -1.33 -8.71 -5.84
C THR A 93 0.18 -8.83 -5.92
N ARG A 94 0.79 -9.48 -4.92
CA ARG A 94 2.23 -9.74 -4.90
C ARG A 94 2.69 -10.53 -6.13
N LYS A 95 1.88 -11.50 -6.58
CA LYS A 95 2.15 -12.29 -7.79
C LYS A 95 2.19 -11.41 -9.04
N ALA A 96 1.27 -10.47 -9.18
CA ALA A 96 1.26 -9.53 -10.30
C ALA A 96 2.46 -8.58 -10.27
N ALA A 97 2.82 -8.05 -9.09
CA ALA A 97 4.02 -7.23 -8.90
C ALA A 97 5.29 -7.96 -9.32
N SER A 98 5.50 -9.18 -8.80
CA SER A 98 6.66 -10.01 -9.16
C SER A 98 6.69 -10.36 -10.65
N GLY A 99 5.53 -10.67 -11.24
CA GLY A 99 5.42 -10.93 -12.67
C GLY A 99 5.79 -9.72 -13.53
N LEU A 100 5.32 -8.54 -13.16
CA LEU A 100 5.65 -7.27 -13.82
C LEU A 100 7.14 -6.95 -13.70
N ARG A 101 7.73 -7.07 -12.50
CA ARG A 101 9.17 -6.89 -12.27
C ARG A 101 10.01 -7.82 -13.14
N ALA A 102 9.68 -9.11 -13.16
CA ALA A 102 10.39 -10.08 -13.99
C ALA A 102 10.32 -9.73 -15.49
N GLN A 103 9.18 -9.20 -15.94
CA GLN A 103 9.01 -8.77 -17.32
C GLN A 103 9.79 -7.50 -17.66
N ILE A 104 9.82 -6.52 -16.76
CA ILE A 104 10.67 -5.33 -16.90
C ILE A 104 12.15 -5.75 -16.96
N LYS A 105 12.59 -6.64 -16.07
CA LYS A 105 13.96 -7.17 -16.05
C LYS A 105 14.31 -7.82 -17.40
N ARG A 106 13.43 -8.67 -17.95
CA ARG A 106 13.62 -9.26 -19.29
C ARG A 106 13.79 -8.20 -20.39
N ARG A 107 12.98 -7.13 -20.35
CA ARG A 107 13.07 -6.04 -21.34
C ARG A 107 14.35 -5.22 -21.18
N ILE A 108 14.80 -4.96 -19.96
CA ILE A 108 16.11 -4.33 -19.70
C ILE A 108 17.24 -5.20 -20.25
N THR A 109 17.25 -6.51 -19.94
CA THR A 109 18.28 -7.43 -20.46
C THR A 109 18.25 -7.61 -21.97
N ALA A 110 17.19 -7.16 -22.66
CA ALA A 110 17.10 -7.16 -24.11
C ALA A 110 17.73 -5.91 -24.76
N ILE A 111 18.23 -4.93 -23.99
CA ILE A 111 18.87 -3.73 -24.54
C ILE A 111 20.17 -4.11 -25.25
N ARG A 112 20.37 -3.57 -26.46
CA ARG A 112 21.54 -3.79 -27.31
C ARG A 112 22.03 -2.47 -27.90
N GLY A 113 23.34 -2.35 -28.08
CA GLY A 113 23.96 -1.23 -28.80
C GLY A 113 23.93 -1.40 -30.33
N GLN A 114 23.81 -2.64 -30.81
CA GLN A 114 23.79 -2.97 -32.24
C GLN A 114 22.84 -4.13 -32.50
N ALA A 115 22.35 -4.23 -33.74
CA ALA A 115 21.54 -5.36 -34.15
C ALA A 115 22.40 -6.63 -34.20
N ILE A 116 21.85 -7.74 -33.72
CA ILE A 116 22.46 -9.06 -33.78
C ILE A 116 21.61 -9.89 -34.75
N GLU A 117 22.25 -10.54 -35.71
CA GLU A 117 21.55 -11.37 -36.68
C GLU A 117 20.82 -12.52 -35.96
N GLY A 118 19.51 -12.63 -36.17
CA GLY A 118 18.65 -13.61 -35.50
C GLY A 118 18.07 -13.20 -34.14
N ASP A 119 18.39 -12.01 -33.62
CA ASP A 119 17.79 -11.46 -32.39
C ASP A 119 16.66 -10.47 -32.74
N ASP A 120 15.43 -10.98 -32.85
CA ASP A 120 14.24 -10.18 -33.15
C ASP A 120 13.65 -9.50 -31.88
N GLU A 121 14.09 -9.88 -30.68
CA GLU A 121 13.55 -9.36 -29.40
C GLU A 121 14.35 -8.17 -28.83
N GLY A 122 15.58 -7.99 -29.32
CA GLY A 122 16.51 -6.96 -28.88
C GLY A 122 15.99 -5.53 -29.04
N ILE A 123 16.16 -4.72 -27.99
CA ILE A 123 15.93 -3.28 -28.02
C ILE A 123 17.22 -2.62 -28.50
N VAL A 124 17.34 -2.44 -29.81
CA VAL A 124 18.53 -1.87 -30.43
C VAL A 124 18.47 -0.34 -30.41
N ASP A 125 19.45 0.28 -29.78
CA ASP A 125 19.60 1.74 -29.81
C ASP A 125 21.08 2.13 -29.94
N VAL A 126 21.34 2.94 -30.97
CA VAL A 126 22.68 3.38 -31.40
C VAL A 126 23.40 4.13 -30.28
N ARG A 127 22.67 4.78 -29.38
CA ARG A 127 23.24 5.50 -28.23
C ARG A 127 24.03 4.58 -27.31
N TRP A 128 23.72 3.29 -27.27
CA TRP A 128 24.33 2.32 -26.37
C TRP A 128 25.43 1.48 -27.02
N ARG A 129 25.86 1.80 -28.25
CA ARG A 129 27.00 1.13 -28.90
C ARG A 129 28.23 1.15 -28.00
N GLY A 130 28.82 -0.02 -27.79
CA GLY A 130 30.03 -0.19 -26.98
C GLY A 130 29.84 -0.03 -25.47
N ARG A 131 28.62 0.22 -24.97
CA ARG A 131 28.32 0.43 -23.54
C ARG A 131 27.00 -0.21 -23.08
N ALA A 132 26.41 -1.08 -23.88
CA ALA A 132 25.09 -1.65 -23.62
C ALA A 132 25.09 -2.55 -22.37
N GLU A 133 26.18 -3.27 -22.12
CA GLU A 133 26.37 -4.09 -20.92
C GLU A 133 26.28 -3.24 -19.65
N GLY A 134 27.07 -2.17 -19.55
CA GLY A 134 26.99 -1.22 -18.43
C GLY A 134 25.62 -0.53 -18.27
N VAL A 135 24.84 -0.34 -19.34
CA VAL A 135 23.44 0.13 -19.25
C VAL A 135 22.56 -0.94 -18.59
N VAL A 136 22.65 -2.18 -19.07
CA VAL A 136 21.87 -3.32 -18.56
C VAL A 136 22.20 -3.55 -17.08
N ASP A 137 23.48 -3.51 -16.72
CA ASP A 137 23.95 -3.72 -15.36
C ASP A 137 23.45 -2.63 -14.42
N LEU A 138 23.60 -1.36 -14.81
CA LEU A 138 23.09 -0.22 -14.04
C LEU A 138 21.58 -0.33 -13.78
N LEU A 139 20.80 -0.51 -14.84
CA LEU A 139 19.34 -0.54 -14.73
C LEU A 139 18.85 -1.79 -13.99
N SER A 140 19.51 -2.94 -14.20
CA SER A 140 19.14 -4.18 -13.50
C SER A 140 19.44 -4.09 -12.01
N SER A 141 20.59 -3.51 -11.64
CA SER A 141 20.95 -3.29 -10.23
C SER A 141 19.95 -2.38 -9.54
N LEU A 142 19.52 -1.29 -10.18
CA LEU A 142 18.56 -0.35 -9.60
C LEU A 142 17.11 -0.87 -9.60
N LEU A 143 16.78 -1.82 -10.47
CA LEU A 143 15.44 -2.41 -10.53
C LEU A 143 15.13 -3.26 -9.28
N ASP A 144 16.14 -3.87 -8.67
CA ASP A 144 15.94 -4.73 -7.50
C ASP A 144 15.39 -3.91 -6.30
N ASP A 145 15.77 -2.63 -6.19
CA ASP A 145 15.27 -1.67 -5.19
C ASP A 145 14.10 -0.79 -5.69
N ALA A 146 13.67 -0.97 -6.94
CA ALA A 146 12.63 -0.12 -7.53
C ALA A 146 11.22 -0.40 -6.96
N PRO A 147 10.35 0.63 -6.87
CA PRO A 147 8.99 0.51 -6.36
C PRO A 147 8.03 -0.16 -7.35
N VAL A 148 8.27 -1.46 -7.61
CA VAL A 148 7.41 -2.37 -8.37
C VAL A 148 6.72 -3.32 -7.37
N THR A 149 5.64 -2.85 -6.74
CA THR A 149 5.07 -3.51 -5.54
C THR A 149 3.55 -3.61 -5.60
N THR A 150 2.95 -4.09 -4.51
CA THR A 150 1.53 -3.91 -4.28
C THR A 150 1.22 -2.50 -3.75
N ILE A 151 -0.06 -2.12 -3.76
CA ILE A 151 -0.54 -0.83 -3.24
C ILE A 151 -0.17 -0.67 -1.76
N ASP A 152 -0.46 -1.68 -0.93
CA ASP A 152 -0.15 -1.71 0.50
C ASP A 152 1.35 -1.55 0.78
N ALA A 153 2.19 -2.30 0.07
CA ALA A 153 3.64 -2.22 0.22
C ALA A 153 4.19 -0.84 -0.19
N PHE A 154 3.64 -0.23 -1.24
CA PHE A 154 4.04 1.12 -1.67
C PHE A 154 3.66 2.17 -0.64
N LEU A 155 2.43 2.13 -0.12
CA LEU A 155 1.97 3.05 0.92
C LEU A 155 2.79 2.89 2.19
N ASN A 156 3.09 1.66 2.59
CA ASN A 156 3.95 1.40 3.75
C ASN A 156 5.35 2.01 3.54
N HIS A 157 5.94 1.84 2.36
CA HIS A 157 7.24 2.46 2.03
C HIS A 157 7.19 4.00 2.09
N LEU A 158 6.09 4.62 1.67
CA LEU A 158 5.91 6.07 1.70
C LEU A 158 5.75 6.61 3.13
N VAL A 159 5.03 5.86 3.98
CA VAL A 159 4.68 6.30 5.34
C VAL A 159 5.78 5.99 6.35
N THR A 160 6.52 4.88 6.17
CA THR A 160 7.52 4.39 7.13
C THR A 160 8.53 5.47 7.59
N PRO A 161 9.12 6.30 6.70
CA PRO A 161 10.07 7.33 7.12
C PRO A 161 9.47 8.41 8.04
N TYR A 162 8.15 8.59 7.98
CA TYR A 162 7.41 9.62 8.72
C TYR A 162 6.54 9.02 9.83
N ILE A 163 6.63 7.71 10.10
CA ILE A 163 5.71 7.04 11.01
C ILE A 163 5.77 7.61 12.43
N ASP A 164 6.96 7.99 12.90
CA ASP A 164 7.17 8.57 14.24
C ASP A 164 6.56 9.98 14.35
N GLU A 165 6.46 10.72 13.24
CA GLU A 165 5.79 12.04 13.20
C GLU A 165 4.26 11.88 13.08
N LEU A 166 3.81 10.93 12.26
CA LEU A 166 2.40 10.68 11.99
C LEU A 166 1.70 9.96 13.15
N MET A 167 2.43 9.16 13.93
CA MET A 167 1.90 8.35 15.03
C MET A 167 2.70 8.62 16.33
N PRO A 168 2.23 9.56 17.18
CA PRO A 168 2.88 9.90 18.46
C PRO A 168 3.00 8.72 19.44
N ARG A 169 2.24 7.65 19.20
CA ARG A 169 2.32 6.38 19.93
C ARG A 169 2.76 5.31 18.95
N ARG A 170 3.99 4.82 19.14
CA ARG A 170 4.56 3.73 18.36
C ARG A 170 3.67 2.49 18.47
N VAL A 171 3.04 2.11 17.36
CA VAL A 171 2.50 0.76 17.20
C VAL A 171 3.59 0.00 16.48
N ASP A 172 4.33 -0.83 17.21
CA ASP A 172 5.39 -1.64 16.61
C ASP A 172 4.77 -2.72 15.72
N GLY A 173 4.92 -2.57 14.40
CA GLY A 173 4.64 -3.61 13.41
C GLY A 173 3.27 -3.54 12.75
N HIS A 174 3.18 -4.24 11.60
CA HIS A 174 1.92 -4.51 10.93
C HIS A 174 1.18 -5.60 11.72
N VAL A 175 -0.01 -5.30 12.23
CA VAL A 175 -0.87 -6.33 12.83
C VAL A 175 -1.39 -7.21 11.71
N PRO A 176 -1.00 -8.51 11.63
CA PRO A 176 -1.57 -9.41 10.65
C PRO A 176 -3.08 -9.55 10.88
N GLU A 177 -3.83 -9.87 9.84
CA GLU A 177 -5.30 -9.95 9.91
C GLU A 177 -5.79 -10.93 11.00
N GLU A 178 -5.11 -12.07 11.17
CA GLU A 178 -5.34 -13.02 12.28
C GLU A 178 -5.06 -12.40 13.66
N GLY A 179 -4.06 -11.51 13.73
CA GLY A 179 -3.75 -10.72 14.92
C GLY A 179 -4.83 -9.69 15.24
N MET A 180 -5.47 -9.09 14.22
CA MET A 180 -6.58 -8.16 14.41
C MET A 180 -7.79 -8.84 15.06
N GLU A 181 -8.14 -10.03 14.61
CA GLU A 181 -9.21 -10.84 15.21
C GLU A 181 -8.92 -11.14 16.68
N THR A 182 -7.69 -11.58 16.96
CA THR A 182 -7.23 -11.88 18.32
C THR A 182 -7.22 -10.62 19.21
N LEU A 183 -6.88 -9.45 18.66
CA LEU A 183 -6.90 -8.18 19.38
C LEU A 183 -8.31 -7.73 19.74
N HIS A 184 -9.29 -7.92 18.85
CA HIS A 184 -10.69 -7.61 19.16
C HIS A 184 -11.18 -8.48 20.33
N ASP A 185 -10.95 -9.79 20.26
CA ASP A 185 -11.38 -10.71 21.32
C ASP A 185 -10.63 -10.44 22.63
N THR A 186 -9.34 -10.08 22.56
CA THR A 186 -8.54 -9.66 23.72
C THR A 186 -9.08 -8.37 24.32
N ALA A 187 -9.39 -7.36 23.51
CA ALA A 187 -9.94 -6.09 23.97
C ALA A 187 -11.29 -6.29 24.69
N ILE A 188 -12.18 -7.11 24.12
CA ILE A 188 -13.46 -7.45 24.77
C ILE A 188 -13.21 -8.21 26.07
N ALA A 189 -12.28 -9.18 26.08
CA ALA A 189 -11.92 -9.93 27.28
C ALA A 189 -11.35 -9.03 28.40
N CYS A 190 -10.57 -8.00 28.06
CA CYS A 190 -10.09 -7.00 29.01
C CYS A 190 -11.26 -6.27 29.70
N VAL A 191 -12.29 -5.85 28.95
CA VAL A 191 -13.48 -5.21 29.51
C VAL A 191 -14.23 -6.15 30.46
N TRP A 192 -14.33 -7.44 30.13
CA TRP A 192 -14.94 -8.44 31.02
C TRP A 192 -14.12 -8.73 32.29
N ARG A 193 -12.81 -8.49 32.26
CA ARG A 193 -11.92 -8.69 33.41
C ARG A 193 -11.98 -7.57 34.45
N LEU A 194 -12.48 -6.38 34.09
CA LEU A 194 -12.59 -5.25 35.00
C LEU A 194 -13.56 -5.57 36.17
N ARG A 195 -13.05 -5.77 37.38
CA ARG A 195 -13.91 -5.99 38.56
C ARG A 195 -14.07 -4.71 39.37
N GLN A 196 -13.04 -3.88 39.38
CA GLN A 196 -13.00 -2.63 40.12
C GLN A 196 -12.54 -1.49 39.20
N PRO A 197 -12.93 -0.23 39.49
CA PRO A 197 -12.50 0.93 38.69
C PRO A 197 -10.97 1.07 38.59
N SER A 198 -10.22 0.58 39.57
CA SER A 198 -8.75 0.56 39.56
C SER A 198 -8.19 -0.30 38.43
N ASP A 199 -8.82 -1.44 38.11
CA ASP A 199 -8.38 -2.37 37.07
C ASP A 199 -8.36 -1.71 35.69
N ALA A 200 -9.21 -0.69 35.48
CA ALA A 200 -9.28 0.06 34.23
C ALA A 200 -8.00 0.87 33.96
N THR A 201 -7.29 1.26 35.01
CA THR A 201 -6.03 2.03 34.92
C THR A 201 -4.94 1.21 34.22
N ASP A 202 -4.85 -0.08 34.52
CA ASP A 202 -3.86 -1.01 33.94
C ASP A 202 -4.07 -1.19 32.43
N PHE A 203 -5.31 -1.04 31.96
CA PHE A 203 -5.67 -1.07 30.54
C PHE A 203 -5.76 0.33 29.92
N GLN A 204 -5.38 1.38 30.64
CA GLN A 204 -5.49 2.78 30.21
C GLN A 204 -6.91 3.18 29.77
N ILE A 205 -7.93 2.55 30.34
CA ILE A 205 -9.33 2.83 30.04
C ILE A 205 -9.79 4.00 30.93
N PRO A 206 -10.16 5.16 30.35
CA PRO A 206 -10.65 6.27 31.14
C PRO A 206 -12.01 5.94 31.78
N ASN A 207 -12.23 6.42 33.00
CA ASN A 207 -13.51 6.30 33.72
C ASN A 207 -14.01 4.84 33.89
N GLY A 208 -13.17 4.00 34.50
CA GLY A 208 -13.44 2.57 34.72
C GLY A 208 -14.80 2.25 35.36
N THR A 209 -15.28 3.11 36.26
CA THR A 209 -16.61 2.97 36.89
C THR A 209 -17.73 2.99 35.85
N ALA A 210 -17.71 3.98 34.95
CA ALA A 210 -18.73 4.10 33.91
C ALA A 210 -18.68 2.91 32.94
N VAL A 211 -17.48 2.44 32.60
CA VAL A 211 -17.28 1.28 31.72
C VAL A 211 -17.84 0.01 32.33
N ILE A 212 -17.56 -0.27 33.61
CA ILE A 212 -18.10 -1.42 34.33
C ILE A 212 -19.63 -1.36 34.38
N GLN A 213 -20.20 -0.19 34.72
CA GLN A 213 -21.66 -0.01 34.77
C GLN A 213 -22.33 -0.16 33.40
N ALA A 214 -21.70 0.31 32.33
CA ALA A 214 -22.20 0.14 30.97
C ALA A 214 -22.16 -1.33 30.55
N ARG A 215 -21.03 -2.01 30.81
CA ARG A 215 -20.85 -3.44 30.56
C ARG A 215 -21.91 -4.29 31.28
N ASP A 216 -22.12 -4.06 32.58
CA ASP A 216 -23.04 -4.86 33.38
C ASP A 216 -24.50 -4.64 32.94
N ARG A 217 -24.87 -3.41 32.59
CA ARG A 217 -26.18 -3.11 31.98
C ARG A 217 -26.36 -3.84 30.67
N LEU A 218 -25.38 -3.78 29.76
CA LEU A 218 -25.43 -4.45 28.46
C LEU A 218 -25.51 -5.97 28.62
N ALA A 219 -24.73 -6.55 29.53
CA ALA A 219 -24.80 -7.97 29.86
C ALA A 219 -26.19 -8.37 30.35
N ALA A 220 -26.81 -7.58 31.24
CA ALA A 220 -28.16 -7.83 31.72
C ALA A 220 -29.19 -7.73 30.58
N SER A 221 -29.11 -6.69 29.76
CA SER A 221 -30.04 -6.45 28.65
C SER A 221 -29.95 -7.49 27.52
N LEU A 222 -28.75 -8.03 27.26
CA LEU A 222 -28.52 -9.00 26.19
C LEU A 222 -28.62 -10.46 26.66
N GLY A 223 -29.07 -10.71 27.90
CA GLY A 223 -29.29 -12.06 28.42
C GLY A 223 -28.03 -12.79 28.88
N GLY A 224 -26.98 -12.04 29.25
CA GLY A 224 -25.77 -12.53 29.89
C GLY A 224 -24.49 -12.16 29.15
N GLN A 225 -23.36 -12.43 29.81
CA GLN A 225 -22.03 -12.10 29.30
C GLN A 225 -21.73 -12.73 27.94
N SER A 226 -22.04 -14.02 27.75
CA SER A 226 -21.73 -14.73 26.50
C SER A 226 -22.50 -14.18 25.30
N ALA A 227 -23.76 -13.77 25.51
CA ALA A 227 -24.57 -13.17 24.47
C ALA A 227 -24.07 -11.76 24.13
N ALA A 228 -23.78 -10.95 25.15
CA ALA A 228 -23.18 -9.63 24.97
C ALA A 228 -21.82 -9.70 24.24
N HIS A 229 -20.95 -10.67 24.60
CA HIS A 229 -19.65 -10.87 23.96
C HIS A 229 -19.77 -11.13 22.46
N ARG A 230 -20.70 -12.01 22.04
CA ARG A 230 -20.94 -12.30 20.62
C ARG A 230 -21.38 -11.06 19.85
N VAL A 231 -22.30 -10.30 20.42
CA VAL A 231 -22.79 -9.04 19.82
C VAL A 231 -21.64 -8.04 19.68
N PHE A 232 -20.83 -7.83 20.73
CA PHE A 232 -19.70 -6.90 20.66
C PHE A 232 -18.60 -7.34 19.69
N SER A 233 -18.25 -8.62 19.64
CA SER A 233 -17.24 -9.12 18.70
C SER A 233 -17.71 -8.91 17.26
N ALA A 234 -18.99 -9.18 16.99
CA ALA A 234 -19.55 -8.96 15.66
C ALA A 234 -19.67 -7.46 15.30
N MET A 235 -19.98 -6.58 16.25
CA MET A 235 -19.98 -5.12 16.04
C MET A 235 -18.59 -4.54 15.81
N LEU A 236 -17.58 -4.98 16.57
CA LEU A 236 -16.18 -4.53 16.41
C LEU A 236 -15.55 -5.02 15.10
N ARG A 237 -16.04 -6.14 14.55
CA ARG A 237 -15.66 -6.60 13.20
C ARG A 237 -16.27 -5.76 12.08
N ASN A 238 -17.31 -4.97 12.36
CA ASN A 238 -17.93 -4.08 11.37
C ASN A 238 -17.24 -2.70 11.38
N GLY A 239 -16.36 -2.47 10.40
CA GLY A 239 -15.60 -1.22 10.28
C GLY A 239 -16.47 0.05 10.15
N ALA A 240 -17.64 -0.04 9.48
CA ALA A 240 -18.53 1.11 9.36
C ALA A 240 -19.09 1.56 10.71
N PHE A 241 -19.50 0.58 11.54
CA PHE A 241 -19.95 0.84 12.89
C PHE A 241 -18.83 1.45 13.76
N VAL A 242 -17.61 0.91 13.68
CA VAL A 242 -16.46 1.42 14.45
C VAL A 242 -16.12 2.86 14.06
N ASP A 243 -16.12 3.17 12.76
CA ASP A 243 -15.87 4.51 12.26
C ASP A 243 -16.95 5.50 12.68
N GLU A 244 -18.22 5.11 12.63
CA GLU A 244 -19.35 5.94 13.04
C GLU A 244 -19.35 6.17 14.56
N ALA A 245 -19.07 5.12 15.35
CA ALA A 245 -18.89 5.25 16.79
C ALA A 245 -17.73 6.20 17.13
N GLN A 246 -16.60 6.12 16.42
CA GLN A 246 -15.47 7.03 16.62
C GLN A 246 -15.82 8.48 16.26
N ARG A 247 -16.54 8.70 15.15
CA ARG A 247 -17.04 10.02 14.75
C ARG A 247 -18.01 10.60 15.79
N ALA A 248 -18.96 9.81 16.27
CA ALA A 248 -19.92 10.22 17.28
C ALA A 248 -19.24 10.57 18.62
N ILE A 249 -18.24 9.79 19.05
CA ILE A 249 -17.43 10.10 20.24
C ILE A 249 -16.71 11.43 20.07
N ARG A 250 -16.05 11.67 18.93
CA ARG A 250 -15.33 12.93 18.68
C ARG A 250 -16.26 14.14 18.59
N ALA A 251 -17.44 13.98 17.98
CA ALA A 251 -18.42 15.05 17.83
C ALA A 251 -19.09 15.41 19.15
N SER A 252 -19.48 14.42 19.96
CA SER A 252 -20.14 14.64 21.25
C SER A 252 -19.22 15.24 22.32
N THR A 253 -17.92 14.96 22.23
CA THR A 253 -16.95 15.44 23.22
C THR A 253 -16.27 16.75 22.85
N GLY A 254 -16.32 17.19 21.58
CA GLY A 254 -15.48 18.30 21.11
C GLY A 254 -13.98 18.11 21.41
N GLY A 255 -13.53 16.86 21.60
CA GLY A 255 -12.16 16.52 22.00
C GLY A 255 -11.89 16.47 23.52
N GLN A 256 -12.90 16.63 24.37
CA GLN A 256 -12.78 16.55 25.85
C GLN A 256 -13.06 15.13 26.39
N PRO A 257 -12.64 14.78 27.62
CA PRO A 257 -12.95 13.48 28.21
C PRO A 257 -14.45 13.24 28.35
N VAL A 258 -14.88 12.00 28.09
CA VAL A 258 -16.29 11.61 28.01
C VAL A 258 -16.92 11.54 29.41
N ASP A 259 -18.01 12.27 29.64
CA ASP A 259 -18.86 12.12 30.83
C ASP A 259 -20.01 11.12 30.61
N ASP A 260 -20.63 10.67 31.71
CA ASP A 260 -21.68 9.65 31.67
C ASP A 260 -22.96 10.11 30.96
N ALA A 261 -23.27 11.41 30.96
CA ALA A 261 -24.44 11.95 30.26
C ALA A 261 -24.24 11.92 28.74
N ALA A 262 -23.07 12.32 28.26
CA ALA A 262 -22.66 12.25 26.86
C ALA A 262 -22.63 10.81 26.36
N LEU A 263 -22.10 9.88 27.17
CA LEU A 263 -22.01 8.47 26.83
C LEU A 263 -23.40 7.83 26.68
N ARG A 264 -24.37 8.18 27.53
CA ARG A 264 -25.76 7.70 27.43
C ARG A 264 -26.48 8.24 26.20
N ALA A 265 -26.36 9.53 25.90
CA ALA A 265 -26.95 10.14 24.71
C ALA A 265 -26.37 9.52 23.42
N MET A 266 -25.06 9.27 23.41
CA MET A 266 -24.36 8.60 22.32
C MET A 266 -24.83 7.17 22.10
N VAL A 267 -24.91 6.34 23.16
CA VAL A 267 -25.44 4.97 23.07
C VAL A 267 -26.87 4.98 22.57
N GLY A 268 -27.71 5.93 22.99
CA GLY A 268 -29.05 6.10 22.44
C GLY A 268 -29.05 6.35 20.93
N SER A 269 -28.21 7.28 20.45
CA SER A 269 -28.14 7.59 19.01
C SER A 269 -27.60 6.43 18.16
N LEU A 270 -26.63 5.67 18.68
CA LEU A 270 -26.08 4.50 17.99
C LEU A 270 -27.05 3.30 18.07
N ALA A 271 -27.81 3.18 19.15
CA ALA A 271 -28.82 2.14 19.33
C ALA A 271 -30.01 2.30 18.37
N GLU A 272 -30.36 3.54 18.05
CA GLU A 272 -31.45 3.90 17.13
C GLU A 272 -30.96 4.14 15.69
N GLY A 273 -29.66 4.00 15.44
CA GLY A 273 -29.06 4.20 14.12
C GLY A 273 -29.46 3.09 13.14
N PRO A 274 -29.63 3.43 11.84
CA PRO A 274 -30.05 2.46 10.81
C PRO A 274 -29.07 1.28 10.70
N GLU A 275 -27.76 1.52 10.85
CA GLU A 275 -26.73 0.48 10.75
C GLU A 275 -26.84 -0.59 11.84
N LEU A 276 -27.19 -0.22 13.08
CA LEU A 276 -27.36 -1.19 14.16
C LEU A 276 -28.65 -1.99 13.97
N ILE A 277 -29.74 -1.33 13.54
CA ILE A 277 -31.02 -1.97 13.29
C ILE A 277 -30.87 -3.02 12.19
N ASP A 278 -30.22 -2.67 11.09
CA ASP A 278 -29.99 -3.56 9.96
C ASP A 278 -29.11 -4.75 10.36
N PHE A 279 -28.04 -4.50 11.12
CA PHE A 279 -27.17 -5.54 11.66
C PHE A 279 -27.87 -6.49 12.65
N LEU A 280 -28.71 -5.97 13.56
CA LEU A 280 -29.50 -6.79 14.48
C LEU A 280 -30.54 -7.64 13.74
N ASN A 281 -31.08 -7.14 12.62
CA ASN A 281 -31.98 -7.90 11.76
C ASN A 281 -31.25 -9.05 11.06
N GLU A 282 -30.04 -8.80 10.52
CA GLU A 282 -29.20 -9.85 9.93
C GLU A 282 -28.84 -10.95 10.94
N LEU A 283 -28.46 -10.57 12.16
CA LEU A 283 -28.17 -11.51 13.25
C LEU A 283 -29.37 -12.33 13.71
N ARG A 284 -30.60 -11.81 13.59
CA ARG A 284 -31.82 -12.57 13.91
C ARG A 284 -32.22 -13.55 12.81
N THR A 285 -31.71 -13.37 11.60
CA THR A 285 -31.96 -14.24 10.45
C THR A 285 -30.88 -15.32 10.25
N ALA A 286 -29.75 -15.22 10.95
CA ALA A 286 -28.66 -16.21 10.99
C ALA A 286 -28.81 -17.16 12.19
#